data_AF-A0A1X1BI33-F1
#
_entry.id   AF-A0A1X1BI33-F1
#
_cell.length_a   1.000
_cell.length_b   1.000
_cell.length_c   1.000
_cell.angle_alpha   90.00
_cell.angle_beta   90.00
_cell.angle_gamma   90.00
#
_symmetry.space_group_name_H-M   'P 1'
#
loop_
_entity.id
_entity.type
_entity.pdbx_description
1 polymer ?
#
loop_
_entity_poly.entity_id
_entity_poly.type
_entity_poly.pdbx_seq_one_letter_code
_entity_poly.pdbx_strand_id
1 'polypeptide(L)'
;MGGGQSLMSTSFNLRLQAREVLKLHAQCEREEESEKLKVKRALEKGNVEAARVHAGNAIRKHNEALRFLQYHAKLEILRHQVDSADRTNKVTCEMRKALPQLRKIANCKSMDSASLFNQFEKIFEDMEVAEAYTDQTMSDTTAHLAPQLEVDTLISKVADEHALDIGTMLDSARAIRGAVSNRNDIGKLAK
;
A
#
# COMPACT_ATOMS: atom_id res chain seq x y z
N MET A 1 -23.43 -12.69 20.93
CA MET A 1 -23.05 -12.86 19.51
C MET A 1 -22.92 -11.48 18.90
N GLY A 2 -21.74 -11.10 18.40
CA GLY A 2 -21.58 -9.82 17.71
C GLY A 2 -20.13 -9.42 17.58
N GLY A 3 -19.71 -9.14 16.34
CA GLY A 3 -18.49 -8.37 16.07
C GLY A 3 -17.33 -9.10 15.39
N GLY A 4 -17.41 -10.42 15.18
CA GLY A 4 -16.42 -11.15 14.40
C GLY A 4 -16.63 -10.96 12.89
N GLN A 5 -16.54 -9.73 12.38
CA GLN A 5 -16.23 -9.60 10.95
C GLN A 5 -14.83 -10.19 10.78
N SER A 6 -14.75 -11.34 10.11
CA SER A 6 -13.46 -11.99 9.84
C SER A 6 -12.52 -10.98 9.20
N LEU A 7 -11.27 -10.91 9.65
CA LEU A 7 -10.25 -10.04 9.05
C LEU A 7 -10.14 -10.27 7.53
N MET A 8 -10.44 -11.49 7.08
CA MET A 8 -10.57 -11.86 5.67
C MET A 8 -11.71 -11.10 4.97
N SER A 9 -12.86 -10.92 5.63
CA SER A 9 -13.98 -10.11 5.13
C SER A 9 -13.60 -8.63 5.05
N THR A 10 -12.82 -8.12 6.01
CA THR A 10 -12.34 -6.73 6.00
C THR A 10 -11.33 -6.48 4.88
N SER A 11 -10.35 -7.36 4.69
CA SER A 11 -9.39 -7.27 3.57
C SER A 11 -10.09 -7.33 2.21
N PHE A 12 -11.07 -8.22 2.07
CA PHE A 12 -11.89 -8.30 0.85
C PHE A 12 -12.68 -7.02 0.58
N ASN A 13 -13.33 -6.46 1.60
CA ASN A 13 -14.06 -5.19 1.48
C ASN A 13 -13.14 -4.03 1.10
N LEU A 14 -11.96 -3.93 1.71
CA LEU A 14 -10.96 -2.91 1.38
C LEU A 14 -10.49 -3.04 -0.06
N ARG A 15 -10.25 -4.26 -0.56
CA ARG A 15 -9.90 -4.51 -1.97
C ARG A 15 -11.02 -4.08 -2.92
N LEU A 16 -12.29 -4.36 -2.57
CA LEU A 16 -13.43 -3.94 -3.40
C LEU A 16 -13.53 -2.41 -3.47
N GLN A 17 -13.43 -1.73 -2.33
CA GLN A 17 -13.43 -0.28 -2.24
C GLN A 17 -12.25 0.34 -3.00
N ALA A 18 -11.04 -0.22 -2.88
CA ALA A 18 -9.87 0.23 -3.61
C ALA A 18 -10.09 0.17 -5.13
N ARG A 19 -10.75 -0.90 -5.62
CA ARG A 19 -11.11 -1.05 -7.04
C ARG A 19 -12.21 -0.08 -7.48
N GLU A 20 -13.18 0.22 -6.62
CA GLU A 20 -14.21 1.22 -6.89
C GLU A 20 -13.61 2.62 -7.02
N VAL A 21 -12.68 2.97 -6.14
CA VAL A 21 -11.96 4.25 -6.17
C VAL A 21 -11.15 4.41 -7.46
N LEU A 22 -10.53 3.34 -7.99
CA LEU A 22 -9.86 3.39 -9.29
C LEU A 22 -10.83 3.66 -10.45
N LYS A 23 -12.07 3.14 -10.38
CA LYS A 23 -13.09 3.46 -11.38
C LYS A 23 -13.49 4.93 -11.32
N LEU A 24 -13.65 5.49 -10.12
CA LEU A 24 -13.95 6.90 -9.92
C LEU A 24 -12.81 7.80 -10.42
N HIS A 25 -11.56 7.42 -10.14
CA HIS A 25 -10.37 8.09 -10.69
C HIS A 25 -10.40 8.13 -12.24
N ALA A 26 -10.57 6.97 -12.89
CA ALA A 26 -10.65 6.90 -14.35
C ALA A 26 -11.86 7.66 -14.93
N GLN A 27 -12.97 7.73 -14.18
CA GLN A 27 -14.10 8.56 -14.57
C GLN A 27 -13.76 10.06 -14.53
N CYS A 28 -13.08 10.52 -13.48
CA CYS A 28 -12.64 11.91 -13.38
C CYS A 28 -11.66 12.29 -14.52
N GLU A 29 -10.76 11.39 -14.92
CA GLU A 29 -9.85 11.63 -16.05
C GLU A 29 -10.61 11.78 -17.37
N ARG A 30 -11.61 10.93 -17.64
CA ARG A 30 -12.46 11.07 -18.83
C ARG A 30 -13.23 12.39 -18.84
N GLU A 31 -13.77 12.78 -17.68
CA GLU A 31 -14.47 14.06 -17.53
C GLU A 31 -13.52 15.25 -17.75
N GLU A 32 -12.29 15.18 -17.22
CA GLU A 32 -11.23 16.17 -17.45
C GLU A 32 -10.90 16.32 -18.95
N GLU A 33 -10.69 15.22 -19.66
CA GLU A 33 -10.43 15.21 -21.12
C GLU A 33 -11.60 15.84 -21.90
N SER A 34 -12.83 15.52 -21.50
CA SER A 34 -14.03 16.08 -22.13
C SER A 34 -14.10 17.61 -21.95
N GLU A 35 -13.73 18.13 -20.77
CA GLU A 35 -13.69 19.56 -20.50
C GLU A 35 -12.54 20.25 -21.27
N LYS A 36 -11.37 19.62 -21.37
CA LYS A 36 -10.26 20.09 -22.22
C LYS A 36 -10.67 20.23 -23.69
N LEU A 37 -11.45 19.28 -24.21
CA LEU A 37 -12.03 19.37 -25.57
C LEU A 37 -13.01 20.55 -25.70
N LYS A 38 -13.83 20.81 -24.68
CA LYS A 38 -14.74 21.97 -24.66
C LYS A 38 -13.97 23.29 -24.62
N VAL A 39 -12.86 23.37 -23.89
CA VAL A 39 -11.95 24.54 -23.89
C VAL A 39 -11.46 24.82 -25.31
N LYS A 40 -10.95 23.80 -26.03
CA LYS A 40 -10.49 23.97 -27.41
C LYS A 40 -11.60 24.53 -28.32
N ARG A 41 -12.79 23.94 -28.26
CA ARG A 41 -13.96 24.39 -29.05
C ARG A 41 -14.41 25.81 -28.67
N ALA A 42 -14.31 26.20 -27.40
CA ALA A 42 -14.67 27.55 -26.95
C ALA A 42 -13.67 28.60 -27.43
N LEU A 43 -12.37 28.25 -27.46
CA LEU A 43 -11.31 29.09 -28.01
C LEU A 43 -11.43 29.27 -29.52
N GLU A 44 -11.73 28.21 -30.28
CA GLU A 44 -11.99 28.28 -31.73
C GLU A 44 -13.15 29.23 -32.07
N LYS A 45 -14.16 29.31 -31.19
CA LYS A 45 -15.30 30.21 -31.32
C LYS A 45 -15.04 31.63 -30.81
N GLY A 46 -13.84 31.91 -30.28
CA GLY A 46 -13.47 33.22 -29.71
C GLY A 46 -14.15 33.55 -28.37
N ASN A 47 -14.79 32.59 -27.70
CA ASN A 47 -15.46 32.81 -26.42
C ASN A 47 -14.53 32.49 -25.25
N VAL A 48 -13.74 33.49 -24.86
CA VAL A 48 -12.71 33.40 -23.81
C VAL A 48 -13.31 33.13 -22.43
N GLU A 49 -14.48 33.69 -22.13
CA GLU A 49 -15.15 33.48 -20.83
C GLU A 49 -15.65 32.04 -20.68
N ALA A 50 -16.26 31.46 -21.72
CA ALA A 50 -16.64 30.05 -21.71
C ALA A 50 -15.42 29.12 -21.60
N ALA A 51 -14.33 29.45 -22.28
CA ALA A 51 -13.08 28.70 -22.19
C ALA A 51 -12.49 28.72 -20.76
N ARG A 52 -12.56 29.87 -20.07
CA ARG A 52 -12.11 30.01 -18.67
C ARG A 52 -12.91 29.12 -17.72
N VAL A 53 -14.24 29.05 -17.88
CA VAL A 53 -15.10 28.19 -17.06
C VAL A 53 -14.78 26.70 -17.29
N HIS A 54 -14.68 26.26 -18.54
CA HIS A 54 -14.33 24.87 -18.86
C HIS A 54 -12.92 24.49 -18.39
N ALA A 55 -11.96 25.42 -18.47
CA ALA A 55 -10.61 25.22 -17.95
C ALA A 55 -10.60 25.05 -16.43
N GLY A 56 -11.37 25.86 -15.70
CA GLY A 56 -11.54 25.72 -14.25
C GLY A 56 -12.14 24.37 -13.86
N ASN A 57 -13.13 23.89 -14.62
CA ASN A 57 -13.72 22.57 -14.42
C ASN A 57 -12.73 21.43 -14.68
N ALA A 58 -11.94 21.52 -15.75
CA ALA A 58 -10.89 20.55 -16.05
C ALA A 58 -9.86 20.46 -14.90
N ILE A 59 -9.37 21.61 -14.41
CA ILE A 59 -8.42 21.64 -13.28
C ILE A 59 -9.04 21.04 -12.01
N ARG A 60 -10.30 21.33 -11.73
CA ARG A 60 -11.02 20.72 -10.59
C ARG A 60 -11.08 19.21 -10.71
N LYS A 61 -11.42 18.68 -11.89
CA LYS A 61 -11.50 17.23 -12.15
C LYS A 61 -10.14 16.55 -12.08
N HIS A 62 -9.09 17.20 -12.56
CA HIS A 62 -7.71 16.73 -12.41
C HIS A 62 -7.32 16.58 -10.93
N ASN A 63 -7.57 17.62 -10.13
CA ASN A 63 -7.29 17.58 -8.69
C ASN A 63 -8.13 16.53 -7.96
N GLU A 64 -9.38 16.32 -8.38
CA GLU A 64 -10.26 15.26 -7.86
C GLU A 64 -9.70 13.87 -8.20
N ALA A 65 -9.23 13.65 -9.43
CA ALA A 65 -8.59 12.41 -9.85
C ALA A 65 -7.34 12.08 -9.01
N LEU A 66 -6.49 13.07 -8.74
CA LEU A 66 -5.32 12.91 -7.86
C LEU A 66 -5.71 12.53 -6.43
N ARG A 67 -6.79 13.10 -5.89
CA ARG A 67 -7.29 12.76 -4.55
C ARG A 67 -7.79 11.32 -4.47
N PHE A 68 -8.47 10.84 -5.51
CA PHE A 68 -8.88 9.42 -5.58
C PHE A 68 -7.68 8.48 -5.68
N LEU A 69 -6.64 8.84 -6.45
CA LEU A 69 -5.42 8.05 -6.51
C LEU A 69 -4.71 7.96 -5.14
N GLN A 70 -4.63 9.08 -4.42
CA GLN A 70 -4.09 9.09 -3.05
C GLN A 70 -4.94 8.26 -2.09
N TYR A 71 -6.27 8.30 -2.24
CA TYR A 71 -7.18 7.51 -1.41
C TYR A 71 -7.04 6.01 -1.69
N HIS A 72 -6.88 5.62 -2.96
CA HIS A 72 -6.56 4.26 -3.35
C HIS A 72 -5.27 3.77 -2.68
N ALA A 73 -4.18 4.55 -2.75
CA ALA A 73 -2.92 4.20 -2.09
C ALA A 73 -3.08 3.99 -0.58
N LYS A 74 -3.88 4.82 0.09
CA LYS A 74 -4.20 4.64 1.52
C LYS A 74 -4.98 3.35 1.79
N LEU A 75 -5.98 3.02 0.97
CA LEU A 75 -6.74 1.78 1.10
C LEU A 75 -5.87 0.54 0.90
N GLU A 76 -4.94 0.57 -0.05
CA GLU A 76 -3.98 -0.51 -0.29
C GLU A 76 -3.04 -0.70 0.91
N ILE A 77 -2.53 0.38 1.50
CA ILE A 77 -1.72 0.31 2.74
C ILE A 77 -2.52 -0.34 3.87
N LEU A 78 -3.78 0.09 4.08
CA LEU A 78 -4.64 -0.49 5.10
C LEU A 78 -4.93 -1.97 4.86
N ARG A 79 -5.16 -2.37 3.59
CA ARG A 79 -5.32 -3.79 3.22
C ARG A 79 -4.08 -4.58 3.59
N HIS A 80 -2.89 -4.09 3.25
CA HIS A 80 -1.63 -4.77 3.58
C HIS A 80 -1.41 -4.94 5.08
N GLN A 81 -1.79 -3.95 5.89
CA GLN A 81 -1.75 -4.07 7.34
C GLN A 81 -2.71 -5.15 7.86
N VAL A 82 -3.93 -5.23 7.31
CA VAL A 82 -4.89 -6.29 7.66
C VAL A 82 -4.38 -7.68 7.24
N ASP A 83 -3.82 -7.81 6.04
CA ASP A 83 -3.26 -9.08 5.54
C ASP A 83 -2.04 -9.54 6.35
N SER A 84 -1.21 -8.60 6.81
CA SER A 84 -0.09 -8.89 7.72
C SER A 84 -0.61 -9.38 9.08
N ALA A 85 -1.59 -8.68 9.67
CA ALA A 85 -2.21 -9.09 10.92
C ALA A 85 -2.88 -10.47 10.82
N ASP A 86 -3.55 -10.79 9.71
CA ASP A 86 -4.15 -12.12 9.49
C ASP A 86 -3.09 -13.22 9.42
N ARG A 87 -1.97 -12.99 8.73
CA ARG A 87 -0.83 -13.92 8.68
C ARG A 87 -0.23 -14.16 10.06
N THR A 88 0.04 -13.10 10.84
CA THR A 88 0.55 -13.22 12.20
C THR A 88 -0.42 -13.96 13.11
N ASN A 89 -1.73 -13.71 12.96
CA ASN A 89 -2.75 -14.42 13.72
C ASN A 89 -2.79 -15.92 13.40
N LYS A 90 -2.64 -16.29 12.11
CA LYS A 90 -2.53 -17.69 11.69
C LYS A 90 -1.31 -18.37 12.30
N VAL A 91 -0.12 -17.78 12.20
CA VAL A 91 1.12 -18.30 12.81
C VAL A 91 0.97 -18.42 14.32
N THR A 92 0.39 -17.42 14.98
CA THR A 92 0.13 -17.45 16.43
C THR A 92 -0.83 -18.58 16.82
N CYS A 93 -1.85 -18.85 15.99
CA CYS A 93 -2.79 -19.93 16.22
C CYS A 93 -2.13 -21.31 16.06
N GLU A 94 -1.31 -21.50 15.04
CA GLU A 94 -0.55 -22.75 14.84
C GLU A 94 0.47 -22.96 15.97
N MET A 95 1.19 -21.92 16.38
CA MET A 95 2.09 -21.98 17.53
C MET A 95 1.34 -22.31 18.83
N ARG A 96 0.12 -21.77 19.02
CA ARG A 96 -0.75 -22.14 20.15
C ARG A 96 -1.15 -23.61 20.13
N LYS A 97 -1.36 -24.22 18.95
CA LYS A 97 -1.67 -25.66 18.81
C LYS A 97 -0.44 -26.54 19.06
N ALA A 98 0.75 -26.09 18.67
CA ALA A 98 2.02 -26.81 18.86
C ALA A 98 2.53 -26.77 20.31
N LEU A 99 2.32 -25.67 21.05
CA LEU A 99 2.79 -25.50 22.44
C LEU A 99 2.41 -26.65 23.39
N PRO A 100 1.16 -27.17 23.42
CA PRO A 100 0.80 -28.35 24.21
C PRO A 100 1.54 -29.63 23.81
N GLN A 101 1.83 -29.84 22.53
CA GLN A 101 2.56 -31.00 22.03
C GLN A 101 4.02 -30.94 22.47
N LEU A 102 4.64 -29.76 22.36
CA LEU A 102 6.00 -29.51 22.82
C LEU A 102 6.13 -29.71 24.35
N ARG A 103 5.14 -29.27 25.13
CA ARG A 103 5.08 -29.50 26.59
C ARG A 103 4.94 -30.97 26.95
N LYS A 104 4.21 -31.76 26.15
CA LYS A 104 4.11 -33.22 26.33
C LYS A 104 5.45 -33.91 26.07
N ILE A 105 6.16 -33.53 25.01
CA ILE A 105 7.51 -34.05 24.71
C ILE A 105 8.50 -33.69 25.84
N ALA A 106 8.49 -32.44 26.31
CA ALA A 106 9.37 -31.99 27.39
C ALA A 106 9.12 -32.70 28.74
N ASN A 107 7.87 -33.14 29.00
CA ASN A 107 7.51 -33.88 30.21
C ASN A 107 7.69 -35.40 30.08
N CYS A 108 7.89 -35.93 28.87
CA CYS A 108 8.22 -37.35 28.63
C CYS A 108 9.71 -37.58 28.83
N LYS A 109 10.16 -37.71 30.08
CA LYS A 109 11.57 -37.95 30.45
C LYS A 109 12.09 -39.38 30.15
N SER A 110 11.53 -40.08 29.16
CA SER A 110 12.01 -41.43 28.77
C SER A 110 11.47 -41.90 27.39
N MET A 111 11.70 -41.15 26.32
CA MET A 111 11.53 -41.68 24.96
C MET A 111 12.88 -41.90 24.28
N ASP A 112 12.98 -43.07 23.65
CA ASP A 112 14.13 -43.58 22.89
C ASP A 112 14.51 -42.63 21.75
N SER A 113 15.81 -42.40 21.57
CA SER A 113 16.37 -41.32 20.73
C SER A 113 15.92 -41.37 19.26
N ALA A 114 15.54 -42.55 18.76
CA ALA A 114 15.02 -42.73 17.41
C ALA A 114 13.65 -42.07 17.18
N SER A 115 12.79 -42.04 18.21
CA SER A 115 11.44 -41.46 18.10
C SER A 115 11.44 -39.92 18.11
N LEU A 116 12.43 -39.33 18.80
CA LEU A 116 12.70 -37.89 18.79
C LEU A 116 13.26 -37.45 17.44
N PHE A 117 14.14 -38.25 16.84
CA PHE A 117 14.73 -37.95 15.54
C PHE A 117 13.68 -37.97 14.41
N ASN A 118 12.82 -38.98 14.36
CA ASN A 118 11.74 -39.06 13.36
C ASN A 118 10.69 -37.93 13.50
N GLN A 119 10.45 -37.44 14.72
CA GLN A 119 9.56 -36.29 14.93
C GLN A 119 10.25 -34.97 14.55
N PHE A 120 11.56 -34.85 14.75
CA PHE A 120 12.35 -33.72 14.26
C PHE A 120 12.40 -33.68 12.74
N GLU A 121 12.59 -34.83 12.09
CA GLU A 121 12.64 -34.97 10.62
C GLU A 121 11.30 -34.59 9.99
N LYS A 122 10.18 -35.01 10.59
CA LYS A 122 8.84 -34.60 10.14
C LYS A 122 8.57 -33.10 10.32
N ILE A 123 9.04 -32.51 11.42
CA ILE A 123 8.93 -31.06 11.66
C ILE A 123 9.81 -30.28 10.66
N PHE A 124 10.97 -30.82 10.28
CA PHE A 124 11.85 -30.24 9.26
C PHE A 124 11.29 -30.41 7.84
N GLU A 125 10.73 -31.57 7.46
CA GLU A 125 10.04 -31.75 6.18
C GLU A 125 8.82 -30.82 6.05
N ASP A 126 7.99 -30.71 7.09
CA ASP A 126 6.82 -29.83 7.09
C ASP A 126 7.23 -28.34 7.05
N MET A 127 8.42 -28.00 7.56
CA MET A 127 9.00 -26.64 7.51
C MET A 127 9.65 -26.34 6.17
N GLU A 128 10.41 -27.26 5.57
CA GLU A 128 11.01 -27.10 4.24
C GLU A 128 9.95 -27.02 3.13
N VAL A 129 8.80 -27.70 3.26
CA VAL A 129 7.67 -27.57 2.31
C VAL A 129 6.99 -26.20 2.41
N ALA A 130 7.03 -25.56 3.58
CA ALA A 130 6.54 -24.19 3.78
C ALA A 130 7.56 -23.12 3.34
N GLU A 131 8.86 -23.38 3.54
CA GLU A 131 9.98 -22.47 3.23
C GLU A 131 10.35 -22.47 1.74
N ALA A 132 10.24 -23.61 1.05
CA ALA A 132 10.47 -23.73 -0.39
C ALA A 132 9.52 -22.86 -1.25
N TYR A 133 8.43 -22.34 -0.68
CA TYR A 133 7.55 -21.35 -1.32
C TYR A 133 7.62 -19.94 -0.71
N THR A 134 8.45 -19.69 0.31
CA THR A 134 8.51 -18.39 1.00
C THR A 134 9.88 -17.73 1.13
N ASP A 135 10.97 -18.37 0.68
CA ASP A 135 12.33 -17.87 0.96
C ASP A 135 12.98 -16.99 -0.13
N GLN A 136 12.21 -16.48 -1.10
CA GLN A 136 12.68 -15.46 -2.06
C GLN A 136 12.04 -14.07 -1.82
N THR A 137 11.16 -13.87 -0.83
CA THR A 137 10.43 -12.59 -0.67
C THR A 137 10.24 -12.07 0.76
N MET A 138 10.82 -12.70 1.79
CA MET A 138 10.52 -12.36 3.20
C MET A 138 11.59 -11.51 3.92
N SER A 139 12.57 -10.93 3.22
CA SER A 139 13.47 -9.90 3.80
C SER A 139 12.79 -8.52 3.99
N ASP A 140 11.63 -8.28 3.37
CA ASP A 140 11.03 -6.93 3.26
C ASP A 140 10.04 -6.56 4.39
N THR A 141 9.75 -7.44 5.35
CA THR A 141 8.55 -7.27 6.21
C THR A 141 8.82 -7.17 7.72
N THR A 142 9.84 -6.40 8.12
CA THR A 142 9.97 -5.92 9.52
C THR A 142 9.99 -4.38 9.59
N ALA A 143 8.87 -3.77 9.22
CA ALA A 143 8.26 -2.64 9.93
C ALA A 143 9.07 -1.39 10.35
N HIS A 144 10.09 -0.89 9.62
CA HIS A 144 10.58 0.48 9.89
C HIS A 144 11.27 1.29 8.77
N LEU A 145 11.59 0.70 7.62
CA LEU A 145 12.66 1.24 6.76
C LEU A 145 12.14 1.60 5.36
N ALA A 146 11.48 2.73 5.24
CA ALA A 146 11.56 3.50 4.00
C ALA A 146 12.03 4.91 4.36
N PRO A 147 13.27 5.08 4.84
CA PRO A 147 13.88 6.40 4.82
C PRO A 147 13.69 6.97 3.41
N GLN A 148 13.31 8.25 3.28
CA GLN A 148 13.05 8.89 1.97
C GLN A 148 14.16 8.58 0.95
N LEU A 149 15.38 8.42 1.44
CA LEU A 149 16.57 8.03 0.70
C LEU A 149 16.44 6.69 -0.06
N GLU A 150 15.80 5.67 0.52
CA GLU A 150 15.63 4.36 -0.14
C GLU A 150 14.54 4.40 -1.21
N VAL A 151 13.48 5.19 -0.98
CA VAL A 151 12.43 5.45 -1.99
C VAL A 151 13.01 6.27 -3.16
N ASP A 152 13.78 7.31 -2.87
CA ASP A 152 14.43 8.15 -3.88
C ASP A 152 15.49 7.37 -4.67
N THR A 153 16.21 6.44 -4.01
CA THR A 153 17.19 5.56 -4.68
C THR A 153 16.50 4.55 -5.59
N LEU A 154 15.36 3.98 -5.19
CA LEU A 154 14.60 3.06 -6.05
C LEU A 154 13.99 3.80 -7.24
N ILE A 155 13.46 5.01 -7.02
CA ILE A 155 12.94 5.86 -8.10
C ILE A 155 14.06 6.22 -9.08
N SER A 156 15.26 6.58 -8.62
CA SER A 156 16.41 6.84 -9.48
C SER A 156 16.84 5.60 -10.28
N LYS A 157 16.88 4.42 -9.65
CA LYS A 157 17.24 3.17 -10.33
C LYS A 157 16.24 2.82 -11.44
N VAL A 158 14.95 2.95 -11.17
CA VAL A 158 13.89 2.71 -12.17
C VAL A 158 13.89 3.82 -13.26
N ALA A 159 14.27 5.05 -12.90
CA ALA A 159 14.47 6.15 -13.86
C ALA A 159 15.58 5.86 -14.86
N ASP A 160 16.73 5.42 -14.35
CA ASP A 160 17.93 5.12 -15.12
C ASP A 160 17.70 3.90 -16.02
N GLU A 161 16.99 2.88 -15.53
CA GLU A 161 16.58 1.70 -16.30
C GLU A 161 15.62 2.04 -17.46
N HIS A 162 14.83 3.11 -17.33
CA HIS A 162 13.86 3.54 -18.34
C HIS A 162 14.23 4.83 -19.08
N ALA A 163 15.45 5.36 -18.87
CA ALA A 163 15.93 6.64 -19.40
C ALA A 163 14.96 7.83 -19.17
N LEU A 164 14.27 7.83 -18.03
CA LEU A 164 13.36 8.90 -17.63
C LEU A 164 14.16 9.95 -16.85
N ASP A 165 14.20 11.19 -17.32
CA ASP A 165 14.88 12.30 -16.64
C ASP A 165 14.06 12.80 -15.44
N ILE A 166 14.23 12.14 -14.29
CA ILE A 166 13.45 12.39 -13.06
C ILE A 166 14.04 13.53 -12.21
N GLY A 167 15.23 14.03 -12.54
CA GLY A 167 15.97 15.02 -11.73
C GLY A 167 15.17 16.30 -11.45
N THR A 168 14.35 16.75 -12.40
CA THR A 168 13.58 17.99 -12.28
C THR A 168 12.22 17.83 -11.58
N MET A 169 11.62 16.62 -11.58
CA MET A 169 10.32 16.36 -10.96
C MET A 169 10.39 16.07 -9.46
N LEU A 170 11.45 15.39 -8.99
CA LEU A 170 11.64 15.11 -7.56
C LEU A 170 11.94 16.37 -6.75
N ASP A 171 12.75 17.28 -7.31
CA ASP A 171 13.11 18.54 -6.65
C ASP A 171 11.90 19.47 -6.52
N SER A 172 11.02 19.45 -7.53
CA SER A 172 9.72 20.13 -7.51
C SER A 172 8.80 19.58 -6.41
N ALA A 173 8.74 18.25 -6.23
CA ALA A 173 7.94 17.61 -5.19
C ALA A 173 8.49 17.86 -3.76
N ARG A 174 9.81 18.07 -3.63
CA ARG A 174 10.46 18.44 -2.36
C ARG A 174 10.20 19.90 -1.99
N ALA A 175 10.27 20.81 -2.97
CA ALA A 175 9.96 22.23 -2.77
C ALA A 175 8.50 22.48 -2.34
N ILE A 176 7.54 21.76 -2.94
CA ILE A 176 6.11 21.88 -2.61
C ILE A 176 5.83 21.41 -1.16
N ARG A 177 6.50 20.35 -0.69
CA ARG A 177 6.35 19.88 0.70
C ARG A 177 6.98 20.82 1.73
N GLY A 178 8.13 21.43 1.42
CA GLY A 178 8.76 22.43 2.28
C GLY A 178 7.90 23.69 2.48
N ALA A 179 7.20 24.14 1.44
CA ALA A 179 6.29 25.28 1.50
C ALA A 179 4.99 25.02 2.30
N VAL A 180 4.59 23.75 2.46
CA VAL A 180 3.39 23.35 3.22
C VAL A 180 3.68 23.24 4.72
N SER A 181 4.85 22.75 5.12
CA SER A 181 5.25 22.75 6.55
C SER A 181 5.37 24.16 7.10
N ASN A 182 5.99 25.08 6.36
CA ASN A 182 6.21 26.45 6.84
C ASN A 182 4.91 27.26 7.00
N ARG A 183 3.79 26.83 6.39
CA ARG A 183 2.49 27.50 6.53
C ARG A 183 1.75 27.10 7.83
N ASN A 184 2.05 25.94 8.39
CA ASN A 184 1.41 25.43 9.61
C ASN A 184 2.02 25.99 10.89
N ASP A 185 3.30 26.41 10.87
CA ASP A 185 3.97 26.96 12.05
C ASP A 185 3.60 28.42 12.34
N ILE A 186 3.19 29.20 11.33
CA ILE A 186 2.78 30.60 11.50
C ILE A 186 1.43 30.70 12.23
N GLY A 187 0.57 29.69 12.10
CA GLY A 187 -0.75 29.65 12.77
C GLY A 187 -0.70 29.28 14.25
N LYS A 188 0.43 28.75 14.74
CA LYS A 188 0.59 28.32 16.14
C LYS A 188 1.23 29.36 17.07
N LEU A 189 1.68 30.49 16.53
CA LEU A 189 2.29 31.59 17.30
C LEU A 189 1.33 32.75 17.61
N ALA A 190 0.06 32.66 17.21
CA ALA A 190 -0.93 33.73 17.36
C ALA A 190 -2.04 33.43 18.39
N LYS A 191 -1.76 32.68 19.46
CA LYS A 191 -2.71 32.47 20.55
C LYS A 191 -2.06 32.52 21.92
#